data_AF-A0A8H7J945-F1
#
_entry.id   AF-A0A8H7J945-F1
#
_cell.length_a   1.000
_cell.length_b   1.000
_cell.length_c   1.000
_cell.angle_alpha   90.00
_cell.angle_beta   90.00
_cell.angle_gamma   90.00
#
_symmetry.space_group_name_H-M   'P 1'
#
loop_
_entity.id
_entity.type
_entity.pdbx_description
1 polymer ?
#
loop_
_entity_poly.entity_id
_entity_poly.type
_entity_poly.pdbx_seq_one_letter_code
_entity_poly.pdbx_strand_id
1 'polypeptide(L)'
;MSEEDPSRLDNEIELLTAIYPEQASYSFKSRELKFTQEHATLQLRIPETYPESGLPDVLGATDAAKNDIRDQTKVAIRALQLPEGEETLDAIISAFQQILSDRLETSSIASAKSVKSTKSIKSTRHEDSSTQKTVIIWLHHLLNTNKRKLCLSPSFSGITKPGYPGVLVYSGPAAAVNAHVNELKAQNWAAFQVRFEEEVSWRFAHGEGVREVESMADVVKLLEFDEKPANSKATHKEGKKVGTADGMGSKQKEEFLKAVGIK
;
A
#
# COMPACT_ATOMS: atom_id res chain seq x y z
N MET A 1 14.63 -28.85 21.49
CA MET A 1 13.25 -28.51 21.07
C MET A 1 13.43 -27.46 20.00
N SER A 2 13.21 -27.81 18.74
CA SER A 2 13.34 -26.88 17.63
C SER A 2 12.15 -25.95 17.70
N GLU A 3 12.39 -24.65 17.88
CA GLU A 3 11.38 -23.63 17.65
C GLU A 3 11.01 -23.74 16.17
N GLU A 4 9.84 -24.32 15.87
CA GLU A 4 9.35 -24.41 14.50
C GLU A 4 9.03 -22.99 14.05
N ASP A 5 9.82 -22.46 13.10
CA ASP A 5 9.51 -21.20 12.44
C ASP A 5 8.06 -21.24 11.94
N PRO A 6 7.24 -20.22 12.23
CA PRO A 6 5.85 -20.18 11.78
C PRO A 6 5.82 -20.30 10.26
N SER A 7 4.91 -21.15 9.76
CA SER A 7 4.83 -21.38 8.32
C SER A 7 4.50 -20.07 7.60
N ARG A 8 4.96 -19.90 6.36
CA ARG A 8 4.70 -18.69 5.57
C ARG A 8 3.22 -18.35 5.48
N LEU A 9 2.37 -19.38 5.44
CA LEU A 9 0.92 -19.24 5.52
C LEU A 9 0.46 -18.67 6.86
N ASP A 10 1.01 -19.14 7.99
CA ASP A 10 0.62 -18.64 9.31
C ASP A 10 0.91 -17.13 9.44
N ASN A 11 2.08 -16.69 8.95
CA ASN A 11 2.45 -15.28 8.90
C ASN A 11 1.47 -14.48 8.02
N GLU A 12 1.11 -14.98 6.84
CA GLU A 12 0.14 -14.33 5.95
C GLU A 12 -1.25 -14.23 6.59
N ILE A 13 -1.72 -15.29 7.27
CA ILE A 13 -3.01 -15.30 7.96
C ILE A 13 -3.01 -14.31 9.13
N GLU A 14 -1.95 -14.26 9.93
CA GLU A 14 -1.80 -13.30 11.03
C GLU A 14 -1.89 -11.87 10.49
N LEU A 15 -1.20 -11.58 9.40
CA LEU A 15 -1.22 -10.26 8.75
C LEU A 15 -2.60 -9.91 8.19
N LEU A 16 -3.26 -10.82 7.49
CA LEU A 16 -4.62 -10.59 6.99
C LEU A 16 -5.59 -10.30 8.12
N THR A 17 -5.45 -10.99 9.25
CA THR A 17 -6.29 -10.78 10.43
C THR A 17 -6.03 -9.41 11.06
N ALA A 18 -4.78 -8.92 11.00
CA ALA A 18 -4.43 -7.57 11.45
C ALA A 18 -4.92 -6.46 10.49
N ILE A 19 -4.90 -6.69 9.18
CA ILE A 19 -5.33 -5.73 8.14
C ILE A 19 -6.86 -5.64 8.09
N TYR A 20 -7.52 -6.79 8.19
CA TYR A 20 -8.97 -6.94 8.07
C TYR A 20 -9.56 -7.48 9.38
N PRO A 21 -9.42 -6.72 10.49
CA PRO A 21 -9.95 -7.16 11.77
C PRO A 21 -11.45 -7.39 11.64
N GLU A 22 -11.93 -8.49 12.20
CA GLU A 22 -13.34 -8.93 12.18
C GLU A 22 -13.92 -9.31 10.80
N GLN A 23 -13.22 -8.98 9.71
CA GLN A 23 -13.64 -9.27 8.34
C GLN A 23 -13.02 -10.57 7.82
N ALA A 24 -11.77 -10.86 8.19
CA ALA A 24 -11.08 -12.09 7.82
C ALA A 24 -11.14 -13.13 8.96
N SER A 25 -11.39 -14.39 8.61
CA SER A 25 -11.36 -15.52 9.53
C SER A 25 -10.79 -16.75 8.83
N TYR A 26 -9.90 -17.48 9.50
CA TYR A 26 -9.25 -18.67 8.96
C TYR A 26 -9.54 -19.92 9.80
N SER A 27 -9.82 -21.03 9.12
CA SER A 27 -10.01 -22.34 9.73
C SER A 27 -8.86 -23.26 9.35
N PHE A 28 -7.95 -23.51 10.31
CA PHE A 28 -6.81 -24.42 10.13
C PHE A 28 -7.23 -25.83 9.72
N LYS A 29 -8.34 -26.34 10.27
CA LYS A 29 -8.82 -27.71 9.99
C LYS A 29 -9.29 -27.90 8.55
N SER A 30 -9.95 -26.89 7.99
CA SER A 30 -10.43 -26.95 6.60
C SER A 30 -9.47 -26.25 5.63
N ARG A 31 -8.44 -25.56 6.11
CA ARG A 31 -7.61 -24.64 5.31
C ARG A 31 -8.47 -23.67 4.51
N GLU A 32 -9.48 -23.10 5.16
CA GLU A 32 -10.40 -22.16 4.52
C GLU A 32 -10.25 -20.76 5.10
N LEU A 33 -10.08 -19.78 4.21
CA LEU A 33 -10.14 -18.36 4.54
C LEU A 33 -11.52 -17.83 4.14
N LYS A 34 -12.20 -17.17 5.08
CA LYS A 34 -13.44 -16.44 4.83
C LYS A 34 -13.22 -14.96 5.07
N PHE A 35 -13.58 -14.16 4.08
CA PHE A 35 -13.58 -12.70 4.13
C PHE A 35 -15.01 -12.17 4.00
N THR A 36 -15.39 -11.19 4.82
CA THR A 36 -16.73 -10.57 4.82
C THR A 36 -16.62 -9.06 4.85
N GLN A 37 -17.33 -8.37 3.95
CA GLN A 37 -17.41 -6.92 3.90
C GLN A 37 -18.83 -6.49 3.52
N GLU A 38 -19.49 -5.66 4.33
CA GLU A 38 -20.82 -5.08 4.01
C GLU A 38 -21.83 -6.09 3.45
N HIS A 39 -21.93 -7.27 4.09
CA HIS A 39 -22.76 -8.42 3.70
C HIS A 39 -22.31 -9.23 2.46
N ALA A 40 -21.32 -8.76 1.71
CA ALA A 40 -20.61 -9.55 0.72
C ALA A 40 -19.66 -10.55 1.40
N THR A 41 -19.44 -11.70 0.78
CA THR A 41 -18.60 -12.77 1.34
C THR A 41 -17.71 -13.41 0.29
N LEU A 42 -16.46 -13.67 0.62
CA LEU A 42 -15.52 -14.50 -0.15
C LEU A 42 -15.08 -15.68 0.72
N GLN A 43 -15.03 -16.87 0.13
CA GLN A 43 -14.55 -18.10 0.77
C GLN A 43 -13.54 -18.79 -0.15
N LEU A 44 -12.34 -18.99 0.37
CA LEU A 44 -11.21 -19.60 -0.32
C LEU A 44 -10.82 -20.92 0.33
N ARG A 45 -10.41 -21.90 -0.48
CA ARG A 45 -9.71 -23.10 -0.03
C ARG A 45 -8.22 -22.96 -0.36
N ILE A 46 -7.38 -23.07 0.65
CA ILE A 46 -5.93 -22.94 0.53
C ILE A 46 -5.32 -24.35 0.39
N PRO A 47 -4.65 -24.68 -0.73
CA PRO A 47 -4.06 -26.00 -0.93
C PRO A 47 -2.90 -26.24 0.04
N GLU A 48 -2.56 -27.50 0.31
CA GLU A 48 -1.47 -27.87 1.24
C GLU A 48 -0.10 -27.35 0.83
N THR A 49 0.11 -27.20 -0.47
CA THR A 49 1.35 -26.77 -1.10
C THR A 49 1.54 -25.26 -1.16
N TYR A 50 0.56 -24.47 -0.73
CA TYR A 50 0.63 -23.02 -0.73
C TYR A 50 1.47 -22.49 0.45
N PRO A 51 2.30 -21.45 0.26
CA PRO A 51 2.46 -20.64 -0.95
C PRO A 51 3.46 -21.17 -1.99
N GLU A 52 4.15 -22.27 -1.73
CA GLU A 52 5.22 -22.80 -2.58
C GLU A 52 4.73 -23.15 -3.99
N SER A 53 3.57 -23.80 -4.10
CA SER A 53 2.89 -24.12 -5.35
C SER A 53 1.38 -24.26 -5.17
N GLY A 54 0.62 -24.04 -6.24
CA GLY A 54 -0.84 -24.08 -6.20
C GLY A 54 -1.46 -22.82 -5.57
N LEU A 55 -2.48 -22.28 -6.23
CA LEU A 55 -3.19 -21.07 -5.80
C LEU A 55 -4.45 -21.42 -5.00
N PRO A 56 -4.92 -20.52 -4.11
CA PRO A 56 -6.22 -20.68 -3.44
C PRO A 56 -7.39 -20.80 -4.43
N ASP A 57 -8.30 -21.74 -4.20
CA ASP A 57 -9.52 -21.89 -5.01
C ASP A 57 -10.69 -21.15 -4.39
N VAL A 58 -11.53 -20.55 -5.22
CA VAL A 58 -12.74 -19.84 -4.79
C VAL A 58 -13.88 -20.84 -4.62
N LEU A 59 -14.22 -21.13 -3.36
CA LEU A 59 -15.37 -21.96 -2.99
C LEU A 59 -16.69 -21.18 -3.07
N GLY A 60 -16.65 -19.92 -2.61
CA GLY A 60 -17.82 -19.05 -2.44
C GLY A 60 -17.47 -17.60 -2.70
N ALA A 61 -18.32 -16.86 -3.41
CA ALA A 61 -18.22 -15.41 -3.56
C ALA A 61 -19.61 -14.81 -3.78
N THR A 62 -20.06 -13.93 -2.88
CA THR A 62 -21.37 -13.25 -3.00
C THR A 62 -21.23 -11.76 -2.75
N ASP A 63 -22.02 -10.95 -3.46
CA ASP A 63 -22.13 -9.51 -3.20
C ASP A 63 -23.12 -9.21 -2.05
N ALA A 64 -23.29 -7.93 -1.71
CA ALA A 64 -24.20 -7.49 -0.64
C ALA A 64 -25.66 -7.90 -0.87
N ALA A 65 -26.08 -8.03 -2.14
CA ALA A 65 -27.40 -8.48 -2.56
C ALA A 65 -27.52 -10.01 -2.67
N LYS A 66 -26.49 -10.75 -2.22
CA LYS A 66 -26.40 -12.22 -2.26
C LYS A 66 -26.38 -12.81 -3.68
N ASN A 67 -26.03 -12.01 -4.69
CA ASN A 67 -25.76 -12.55 -6.01
C ASN A 67 -24.46 -13.35 -5.98
N ASP A 68 -24.43 -14.50 -6.64
CA ASP A 68 -23.21 -15.28 -6.83
C ASP A 68 -22.29 -14.57 -7.83
N ILE A 69 -21.06 -14.29 -7.39
CA ILE A 69 -20.03 -13.61 -8.18
C ILE A 69 -18.75 -14.43 -8.30
N ARG A 70 -18.83 -15.75 -8.10
CA ARG A 70 -17.67 -16.66 -8.16
C ARG A 70 -16.94 -16.62 -9.49
N ASP A 71 -17.67 -16.69 -10.60
CA ASP A 71 -17.03 -16.72 -11.93
C ASP A 71 -16.28 -15.42 -12.22
N GLN A 72 -16.87 -14.28 -11.85
CA GLN A 72 -16.24 -12.96 -11.99
C GLN A 72 -14.99 -12.84 -11.12
N THR A 73 -15.08 -13.33 -9.87
CA THR A 73 -13.95 -13.40 -8.95
C THR A 73 -12.83 -14.27 -9.52
N LYS A 74 -13.14 -15.47 -10.04
CA LYS A 74 -12.16 -16.37 -10.67
C LYS A 74 -11.51 -15.75 -11.90
N VAL A 75 -12.28 -15.02 -12.72
CA VAL A 75 -11.74 -14.29 -13.88
C VAL A 75 -10.78 -13.19 -13.44
N ALA A 76 -11.15 -12.40 -12.43
CA ALA A 76 -10.29 -11.34 -11.90
C ALA A 76 -8.99 -11.90 -11.31
N ILE A 77 -9.05 -12.98 -10.52
CA ILE A 77 -7.87 -13.65 -9.97
C ILE A 77 -6.93 -14.15 -11.07
N ARG A 78 -7.47 -14.74 -12.15
CA ARG A 78 -6.66 -15.18 -13.29
C ARG A 78 -5.99 -14.00 -14.01
N ALA A 79 -6.67 -12.86 -14.09
CA ALA A 79 -6.13 -11.64 -14.70
C ALA A 79 -4.95 -11.06 -13.91
N LEU A 80 -4.86 -11.32 -12.59
CA LEU A 80 -3.73 -10.91 -11.76
C LEU A 80 -2.42 -11.62 -12.09
N GLN A 81 -2.46 -12.77 -12.79
CA GLN A 81 -1.27 -13.58 -13.12
C GLN A 81 -0.38 -13.85 -11.89
N LEU A 82 -1.01 -14.24 -10.78
CA LEU A 82 -0.34 -14.46 -9.50
C LEU A 82 0.77 -15.52 -9.63
N PRO A 83 2.02 -15.20 -9.22
CA PRO A 83 3.12 -16.14 -9.29
C PRO A 83 3.02 -17.23 -8.22
N GLU A 84 3.48 -18.44 -8.54
CA GLU A 84 3.74 -19.47 -7.53
C GLU A 84 4.96 -19.08 -6.67
N GLY A 85 4.99 -19.54 -5.42
CA GLY A 85 6.04 -19.22 -4.46
C GLY A 85 5.82 -17.92 -3.68
N GLU A 86 4.77 -17.16 -3.99
CA GLU A 86 4.41 -15.92 -3.28
C GLU A 86 3.08 -16.05 -2.53
N GLU A 87 2.97 -15.28 -1.44
CA GLU A 87 1.73 -15.08 -0.68
C GLU A 87 0.82 -14.12 -1.48
N THR A 88 -0.45 -14.48 -1.66
CA THR A 88 -1.37 -13.87 -2.64
C THR A 88 -2.80 -13.67 -2.11
N LEU A 89 -3.10 -14.08 -0.88
CA LEU A 89 -4.46 -14.02 -0.33
C LEU A 89 -5.00 -12.59 -0.29
N ASP A 90 -4.15 -11.61 0.04
CA ASP A 90 -4.54 -10.20 0.03
C ASP A 90 -4.86 -9.67 -1.36
N ALA A 91 -4.09 -10.10 -2.38
CA ALA A 91 -4.35 -9.73 -3.77
C ALA A 91 -5.70 -10.29 -4.23
N ILE A 92 -6.03 -11.52 -3.80
CA ILE A 92 -7.32 -12.15 -4.08
C ILE A 92 -8.46 -11.38 -3.38
N ILE A 93 -8.29 -11.00 -2.10
CA ILE A 93 -9.26 -10.17 -1.37
C ILE A 93 -9.44 -8.81 -2.08
N SER A 94 -8.35 -8.14 -2.43
CA SER A 94 -8.37 -6.84 -3.12
C SER A 94 -9.11 -6.91 -4.46
N ALA A 95 -8.88 -7.96 -5.25
CA ALA A 95 -9.61 -8.17 -6.50
C ALA A 95 -11.11 -8.38 -6.27
N PHE A 96 -11.48 -9.11 -5.21
CA PHE A 96 -12.88 -9.25 -4.81
C PHE A 96 -13.50 -7.90 -4.40
N GLN A 97 -12.79 -7.09 -3.60
CA GLN A 97 -13.25 -5.76 -3.20
C GLN A 97 -13.47 -4.84 -4.41
N GLN A 98 -12.57 -4.88 -5.40
CA GLN A 98 -12.72 -4.11 -6.64
C GLN A 98 -13.98 -4.49 -7.40
N ILE A 99 -14.30 -5.79 -7.51
CA ILE A 99 -15.56 -6.24 -8.14
C ILE A 99 -16.78 -5.66 -7.41
N LEU A 100 -16.75 -5.59 -6.08
CA LEU A 100 -17.84 -5.00 -5.30
C LEU A 100 -17.99 -3.51 -5.58
N SER A 101 -16.88 -2.78 -5.62
CA SER A 101 -16.87 -1.35 -5.95
C SER A 101 -17.42 -1.09 -7.36
N ASP A 102 -16.93 -1.81 -8.37
CA ASP A 102 -17.37 -1.66 -9.77
C ASP A 102 -18.89 -1.92 -9.92
N ARG A 103 -19.42 -2.89 -9.17
CA ARG A 103 -20.86 -3.20 -9.15
C ARG A 103 -21.69 -2.11 -8.48
N LEU A 104 -21.20 -1.53 -7.39
CA LEU A 104 -21.89 -0.45 -6.70
C LEU A 104 -22.00 0.79 -7.62
N GLU A 105 -20.94 1.10 -8.35
CA GLU A 105 -20.94 2.17 -9.35
C GLU A 105 -21.89 1.85 -10.51
N THR A 106 -21.83 0.64 -11.06
CA THR A 106 -22.71 0.22 -12.16
C THR A 106 -24.19 0.22 -11.77
N SER A 107 -24.51 -0.21 -10.54
CA SER A 107 -25.87 -0.20 -10.00
C SER A 107 -26.40 1.22 -9.77
N SER A 108 -25.53 2.18 -9.46
CA SER A 108 -25.90 3.59 -9.27
C SER A 108 -26.17 4.32 -10.60
N ILE A 109 -25.54 3.86 -11.69
CA ILE A 109 -25.69 4.45 -13.02
C ILE A 109 -26.95 3.94 -13.75
N ALA A 110 -27.53 2.81 -13.32
CA ALA A 110 -28.75 2.25 -13.91
C ALA A 110 -30.02 3.11 -13.70
N SER A 111 -29.98 4.16 -12.86
CA SER A 111 -31.07 5.14 -12.68
C SER A 111 -30.91 6.43 -13.50
N ALA A 112 -29.91 6.54 -14.39
CA ALA A 112 -29.74 7.74 -15.21
C ALA A 112 -29.40 7.39 -16.68
N LYS A 113 -30.42 7.00 -17.46
CA LYS A 113 -30.37 7.24 -18.92
C LYS A 113 -30.55 8.74 -19.15
N SER A 114 -29.49 9.48 -19.49
CA SER A 114 -29.52 10.48 -20.58
C SER A 114 -28.16 11.20 -20.77
N VAL A 115 -27.86 11.44 -22.05
CA VAL A 115 -26.95 12.43 -22.66
C VAL A 115 -25.43 12.13 -22.76
N LYS A 116 -25.05 11.86 -24.02
CA LYS A 116 -23.82 12.25 -24.73
C LYS A 116 -22.83 13.15 -23.97
N SER A 117 -21.53 12.86 -24.08
CA SER A 117 -20.64 13.67 -24.92
C SER A 117 -19.23 13.09 -24.99
N THR A 118 -18.84 12.71 -26.20
CA THR A 118 -17.47 12.60 -26.67
C THR A 118 -16.81 13.97 -26.56
N LYS A 119 -15.82 14.15 -25.68
CA LYS A 119 -14.79 15.18 -25.86
C LYS A 119 -13.48 14.76 -25.20
N SER A 120 -12.61 14.25 -26.06
CA SER A 120 -11.17 14.28 -25.91
C SER A 120 -10.73 15.69 -25.47
N ILE A 121 -10.10 15.78 -24.31
CA ILE A 121 -9.26 16.91 -23.94
C ILE A 121 -7.87 16.35 -23.68
N LYS A 122 -7.02 16.47 -24.70
CA LYS A 122 -5.58 16.55 -24.51
C LYS A 122 -5.31 17.77 -23.64
N SER A 123 -4.97 17.53 -22.37
CA SER A 123 -4.27 18.54 -21.57
C SER A 123 -2.80 18.15 -21.55
N THR A 124 -2.06 18.65 -22.54
CA THR A 124 -0.63 18.90 -22.38
C THR A 124 -0.49 20.02 -21.37
N ARG A 125 -0.44 19.67 -20.08
CA ARG A 125 0.10 20.55 -19.06
C ARG A 125 1.62 20.45 -19.19
N HIS A 126 2.25 21.57 -19.48
CA HIS A 126 3.68 21.74 -19.29
C HIS A 126 4.01 21.35 -17.85
N GLU A 127 4.79 20.30 -17.68
CA GLU A 127 5.39 19.91 -16.41
C GLU A 127 6.35 21.02 -15.98
N ASP A 128 5.95 21.81 -15.00
CA ASP A 128 6.91 22.56 -14.20
C ASP A 128 7.77 21.53 -13.46
N SER A 129 9.02 21.39 -13.87
CA SER A 129 10.04 20.52 -13.24
C SER A 129 10.37 20.85 -11.78
N SER A 130 9.65 21.79 -11.16
CA SER A 130 9.92 22.33 -9.83
C SER A 130 9.02 21.77 -8.73
N THR A 131 7.93 21.07 -9.05
CA THR A 131 7.04 20.52 -8.03
C THR A 131 7.67 19.29 -7.37
N GLN A 132 7.71 19.29 -6.04
CA GLN A 132 8.16 18.14 -5.25
C GLN A 132 6.94 17.31 -4.84
N LYS A 133 7.13 16.01 -4.69
CA LYS A 133 6.08 15.07 -4.31
C LYS A 133 6.61 14.04 -3.34
N THR A 134 5.78 13.68 -2.37
CA THR A 134 6.04 12.57 -1.46
C THR A 134 4.93 11.52 -1.59
N VAL A 135 5.33 10.25 -1.58
CA VAL A 135 4.43 9.10 -1.63
C VAL A 135 4.83 8.08 -0.57
N ILE A 136 3.85 7.53 0.15
CA ILE A 136 4.02 6.35 1.01
C ILE A 136 3.24 5.20 0.37
N ILE A 137 3.96 4.13 0.07
CA ILE A 137 3.39 2.88 -0.43
C ILE A 137 3.50 1.83 0.67
N TRP A 138 2.39 1.17 0.92
CA TRP A 138 2.29 0.01 1.78
C TRP A 138 2.14 -1.24 0.91
N LEU A 139 2.85 -2.31 1.28
CA LEU A 139 2.76 -3.63 0.67
C LEU A 139 2.59 -4.68 1.75
N HIS A 140 1.90 -5.77 1.42
CA HIS A 140 1.74 -6.91 2.33
C HIS A 140 3.10 -7.47 2.75
N HIS A 141 4.01 -7.63 1.78
CA HIS A 141 5.40 -7.93 2.07
C HIS A 141 6.30 -7.47 0.93
N LEU A 142 7.56 -7.19 1.26
CA LEU A 142 8.60 -6.94 0.27
C LEU A 142 9.79 -7.88 0.53
N LEU A 143 9.58 -9.19 0.35
CA LEU A 143 10.62 -10.21 0.55
C LEU A 143 11.38 -10.56 -0.73
N ASN A 144 10.69 -10.54 -1.87
CA ASN A 144 11.25 -10.90 -3.16
C ASN A 144 12.42 -9.97 -3.52
N THR A 145 13.60 -10.55 -3.77
CA THR A 145 14.84 -9.82 -4.05
C THR A 145 14.78 -8.98 -5.33
N ASN A 146 14.01 -9.40 -6.34
CA ASN A 146 13.86 -8.60 -7.56
C ASN A 146 12.99 -7.36 -7.29
N LYS A 147 11.92 -7.52 -6.50
CA LYS A 147 11.08 -6.38 -6.07
C LYS A 147 11.91 -5.38 -5.26
N ARG A 148 12.69 -5.87 -4.29
CA ARG A 148 13.59 -5.04 -3.48
C ARG A 148 14.59 -4.24 -4.32
N LYS A 149 15.23 -4.89 -5.31
CA LYS A 149 16.17 -4.20 -6.22
C LYS A 149 15.51 -3.07 -7.00
N LEU A 150 14.29 -3.29 -7.49
CA LEU A 150 13.54 -2.26 -8.23
C LEU A 150 13.22 -1.05 -7.34
N CYS A 151 12.91 -1.27 -6.06
CA CYS A 151 12.63 -0.18 -5.13
C CYS A 151 13.84 0.71 -4.82
N LEU A 152 15.07 0.25 -5.08
CA LEU A 152 16.32 0.95 -4.76
C LEU A 152 16.91 1.74 -5.94
N SER A 153 16.38 1.60 -7.16
CA SER A 153 16.95 2.20 -8.37
C SER A 153 16.51 3.62 -8.77
N PRO A 154 15.59 4.34 -8.10
CA PRO A 154 15.19 5.66 -8.59
C PRO A 154 16.26 6.73 -8.30
N SER A 155 16.22 7.83 -9.07
CA SER A 155 17.17 8.95 -8.96
C SER A 155 16.79 10.00 -7.91
N PHE A 156 15.92 9.65 -6.96
CA PHE A 156 15.42 10.54 -5.91
C PHE A 156 15.52 9.86 -4.55
N SER A 157 15.22 10.59 -3.48
CA SER A 157 15.41 10.08 -2.13
C SER A 157 14.24 9.24 -1.64
N GLY A 158 14.55 8.25 -0.80
CA GLY A 158 13.53 7.44 -0.17
C GLY A 158 14.04 6.46 0.86
N ILE A 159 13.09 5.72 1.42
CA ILE A 159 13.33 4.63 2.37
C ILE A 159 12.55 3.42 1.89
N THR A 160 13.17 2.25 1.93
CA THR A 160 12.50 0.96 1.72
C THR A 160 12.65 0.15 2.99
N LYS A 161 11.54 -0.39 3.49
CA LYS A 161 11.55 -1.37 4.58
C LYS A 161 11.00 -2.69 4.04
N PRO A 162 11.89 -3.63 3.66
CA PRO A 162 11.52 -4.99 3.29
C PRO A 162 10.83 -5.75 4.43
N GLY A 163 10.33 -6.93 4.12
CA GLY A 163 9.66 -7.79 5.11
C GLY A 163 8.19 -7.45 5.29
N TYR A 164 7.68 -7.62 6.51
CA TYR A 164 6.27 -7.56 6.85
C TYR A 164 5.95 -6.36 7.78
N PRO A 165 5.02 -5.47 7.42
CA PRO A 165 4.66 -5.15 6.03
C PRO A 165 5.87 -4.57 5.29
N GLY A 166 5.79 -4.55 3.96
CA GLY A 166 6.70 -3.80 3.10
C GLY A 166 6.28 -2.33 3.09
N VAL A 167 7.23 -1.40 3.28
CA VAL A 167 6.95 0.04 3.22
C VAL A 167 7.94 0.73 2.30
N LEU A 168 7.44 1.59 1.42
CA LEU A 168 8.25 2.47 0.60
C LEU A 168 7.86 3.92 0.90
N VAL A 169 8.84 4.78 1.14
CA VAL A 169 8.65 6.21 1.26
C VAL A 169 9.53 6.88 0.21
N TYR A 170 8.94 7.66 -0.68
CA TYR A 170 9.65 8.33 -1.76
C TYR A 170 9.36 9.81 -1.75
N SER A 171 10.39 10.65 -1.88
CA SER A 171 10.26 12.11 -1.99
C SER A 171 11.25 12.66 -3.01
N GLY A 172 10.76 13.51 -3.90
CA GLY A 172 11.58 14.12 -4.95
C GLY A 172 10.76 14.85 -6.02
N PRO A 173 11.35 15.13 -7.20
CA PRO A 173 10.62 15.75 -8.32
C PRO A 173 9.38 14.94 -8.70
N ALA A 174 8.22 15.60 -8.76
CA ALA A 174 6.93 14.94 -8.92
C ALA A 174 6.86 14.03 -10.15
N ALA A 175 7.42 14.48 -11.28
CA ALA A 175 7.48 13.70 -12.52
C ALA A 175 8.26 12.39 -12.33
N ALA A 176 9.43 12.44 -11.66
CA ALA A 176 10.26 11.27 -11.42
C ALA A 176 9.60 10.29 -10.44
N VAL A 177 9.03 10.80 -9.35
CA VAL A 177 8.29 9.98 -8.37
C VAL A 177 7.10 9.30 -9.04
N ASN A 178 6.31 10.03 -9.84
CA ASN A 178 5.19 9.47 -10.59
C ASN A 178 5.61 8.37 -11.56
N ALA A 179 6.66 8.61 -12.33
CA ALA A 179 7.17 7.64 -13.29
C ALA A 179 7.57 6.34 -12.59
N HIS A 180 8.29 6.43 -11.48
CA HIS A 180 8.70 5.25 -10.73
C HIS A 180 7.52 4.54 -10.06
N VAL A 181 6.59 5.27 -9.44
CA VAL A 181 5.37 4.65 -8.87
C VAL A 181 4.58 3.90 -9.94
N ASN A 182 4.49 4.44 -11.16
CA ASN A 182 3.81 3.78 -12.28
C ASN A 182 4.57 2.52 -12.74
N GLU A 183 5.90 2.55 -12.76
CA GLU A 183 6.74 1.38 -13.03
C GLU A 183 6.50 0.28 -11.99
N LEU A 184 6.46 0.63 -10.69
CA LEU A 184 6.17 -0.33 -9.62
C LEU A 184 4.74 -0.90 -9.73
N LYS A 185 3.74 -0.05 -10.02
CA LYS A 185 2.36 -0.49 -10.26
C LYS A 185 2.26 -1.46 -11.43
N ALA A 186 3.02 -1.24 -12.51
CA ALA A 186 3.03 -2.11 -13.68
C ALA A 186 3.56 -3.53 -13.39
N GLN A 187 4.25 -3.72 -12.25
CA GLN A 187 4.67 -5.04 -11.81
C GLN A 187 3.54 -5.88 -11.18
N ASN A 188 2.34 -5.31 -11.01
CA ASN A 188 1.17 -5.97 -10.43
C ASN A 188 1.45 -6.63 -9.07
N TRP A 189 2.22 -5.96 -8.21
CA TRP A 189 2.55 -6.49 -6.88
C TRP A 189 1.30 -6.61 -6.01
N ALA A 190 1.20 -7.74 -5.31
CA ALA A 190 0.15 -7.97 -4.32
C ALA A 190 0.09 -6.83 -3.29
N ALA A 191 -1.13 -6.40 -2.98
CA ALA A 191 -1.41 -5.42 -1.93
C ALA A 191 -0.68 -4.06 -2.08
N PHE A 192 -0.36 -3.64 -3.31
CA PHE A 192 0.27 -2.34 -3.55
C PHE A 192 -0.71 -1.20 -3.24
N GLN A 193 -0.56 -0.56 -2.10
CA GLN A 193 -1.45 0.52 -1.65
C GLN A 193 -0.67 1.83 -1.52
N VAL A 194 -1.04 2.84 -2.32
CA VAL A 194 -0.60 4.21 -2.07
C VAL A 194 -1.44 4.76 -0.92
N ARG A 195 -0.81 4.96 0.25
CA ARG A 195 -1.50 5.39 1.48
C ARG A 195 -1.26 6.86 1.84
N PHE A 196 -0.28 7.49 1.22
CA PHE A 196 -0.06 8.93 1.27
C PHE A 196 0.47 9.39 -0.08
N GLU A 197 -0.04 10.53 -0.55
CA GLU A 197 0.34 11.14 -1.81
C GLU A 197 0.04 12.64 -1.76
N GLU A 198 1.08 13.47 -1.63
CA GLU A 198 0.93 14.92 -1.61
C GLU A 198 2.10 15.61 -2.33
N GLU A 199 1.86 16.81 -2.86
CA GLU A 199 2.89 17.70 -3.47
C GLU A 199 3.73 18.40 -2.39
N VAL A 200 4.34 17.59 -1.52
CA VAL A 200 5.22 18.03 -0.44
C VAL A 200 6.59 17.38 -0.58
N SER A 201 7.64 18.06 -0.12
CA SER A 201 8.99 17.52 -0.07
C SER A 201 9.29 17.07 1.35
N TRP A 202 9.52 15.76 1.53
CA TRP A 202 10.08 15.21 2.76
C TRP A 202 11.59 15.08 2.63
N ARG A 203 12.29 15.35 3.73
CA ARG A 203 13.74 15.17 3.83
C ARG A 203 14.07 13.91 4.62
N PHE A 204 15.21 13.33 4.30
CA PHE A 204 15.68 12.11 4.94
C PHE A 204 17.07 12.35 5.52
N ALA A 205 17.33 11.79 6.70
CA ALA A 205 18.59 11.98 7.43
C ALA A 205 19.80 11.41 6.67
N HIS A 206 19.58 10.49 5.73
CA HIS A 206 20.63 9.95 4.85
C HIS A 206 20.86 10.76 3.57
N GLY A 207 20.08 11.82 3.32
CA GLY A 207 20.24 12.70 2.16
C GLY A 207 19.68 12.10 0.87
N GLU A 208 20.56 11.90 -0.11
CA GLU A 208 20.20 11.46 -1.46
C GLU A 208 20.09 9.93 -1.60
N GLY A 209 19.24 9.51 -2.53
CA GLY A 209 19.03 8.11 -2.87
C GLY A 209 18.10 7.36 -1.92
N VAL A 210 17.85 6.10 -2.26
CA VAL A 210 16.95 5.23 -1.51
C VAL A 210 17.74 4.31 -0.58
N ARG A 211 17.38 4.31 0.70
CA ARG A 211 18.00 3.45 1.72
C ARG A 211 17.07 2.35 2.18
N GLU A 212 17.59 1.13 2.23
CA GLU A 212 16.90 -0.01 2.86
C GLU A 212 17.09 0.02 4.39
N VAL A 213 16.03 -0.28 5.14
CA VAL A 213 16.03 -0.41 6.60
C VAL A 213 15.28 -1.66 7.07
N GLU A 214 15.64 -2.13 8.26
CA GLU A 214 15.11 -3.40 8.80
C GLU A 214 13.80 -3.22 9.58
N SER A 215 13.60 -2.06 10.22
CA SER A 215 12.46 -1.84 11.13
C SER A 215 11.69 -0.55 10.84
N MET A 216 10.42 -0.52 11.27
CA MET A 216 9.60 0.70 11.20
C MET A 216 10.17 1.84 12.04
N ALA A 217 10.81 1.51 13.18
CA ALA A 217 11.48 2.50 14.01
C ALA A 217 12.62 3.18 13.24
N ASP A 218 13.33 2.45 12.38
CA ASP A 218 14.40 3.02 11.56
C ASP A 218 13.85 3.86 10.41
N VAL A 219 12.69 3.52 9.85
CA VAL A 219 11.98 4.41 8.90
C VAL A 219 11.72 5.76 9.58
N VAL A 220 11.14 5.74 10.78
CA VAL A 220 10.83 6.97 11.54
C VAL A 220 12.10 7.75 11.87
N LYS A 221 13.19 7.09 12.28
CA LYS A 221 14.48 7.78 12.57
C LYS A 221 15.08 8.47 11.36
N LEU A 222 14.90 7.90 10.17
CA LEU A 222 15.45 8.46 8.93
C LEU A 222 14.58 9.53 8.31
N LEU A 223 13.33 9.68 8.75
CA LEU A 223 12.50 10.82 8.40
C LEU A 223 12.96 12.03 9.23
N GLU A 224 13.44 13.08 8.55
CA GLU A 224 13.75 14.33 9.22
C GLU A 224 12.45 15.04 9.57
N PHE A 225 12.06 14.93 10.82
CA PHE A 225 11.08 15.81 11.41
C PHE A 225 11.86 17.00 11.95
N ASP A 226 11.59 18.21 11.47
CA ASP A 226 12.13 19.42 12.08
C ASP A 226 11.64 19.51 13.54
N GLU A 227 12.36 18.88 14.47
CA GLU A 227 12.20 19.09 15.91
C GLU A 227 13.13 20.22 16.32
N LYS A 228 12.57 21.20 17.05
CA LYS A 228 13.27 22.37 17.57
C LYS A 228 14.65 22.00 18.13
N PRO A 229 15.71 22.80 17.85
CA PRO A 229 16.96 22.62 18.56
C PRO A 229 16.75 22.91 20.05
N ALA A 230 16.83 21.87 20.87
CA ALA A 230 16.91 22.01 22.30
C ALA A 230 18.27 22.63 22.68
N ASN A 231 18.19 23.85 23.22
CA ASN A 231 19.10 24.40 24.23
C ASN A 231 20.49 24.90 23.77
N SER A 232 20.55 26.16 23.32
CA SER A 232 21.72 27.01 23.53
C SER A 232 21.31 28.26 24.30
N LYS A 233 21.97 28.44 25.46
CA LYS A 233 21.72 29.50 26.43
C LYS A 233 21.80 30.90 25.81
N ALA A 234 20.84 31.71 26.24
CA ALA A 234 20.73 33.15 26.19
C ALA A 234 22.01 33.97 25.91
N THR A 235 21.93 34.83 24.89
CA THR A 235 22.30 36.26 25.00
C THR A 235 21.42 37.10 24.06
N HIS A 236 20.82 38.15 24.62
CA HIS A 236 19.98 39.19 24.00
C HIS A 236 20.51 39.78 22.69
N LYS A 237 19.64 40.00 21.69
CA LYS A 237 19.18 41.35 21.28
C LYS A 237 18.04 41.31 20.24
N GLU A 238 17.18 42.33 20.35
CA GLU A 238 15.96 42.60 19.59
C GLU A 238 16.08 42.55 18.07
N GLY A 239 15.00 42.12 17.40
CA GLY A 239 14.75 42.50 16.01
C GLY A 239 13.76 41.64 15.24
N LYS A 240 12.51 42.11 15.16
CA LYS A 240 11.59 41.98 14.01
C LYS A 240 10.99 40.58 13.72
N LYS A 241 9.69 40.45 14.03
CA LYS A 241 8.75 39.42 13.59
C LYS A 241 8.89 39.10 12.09
N VAL A 242 9.19 37.85 11.78
CA VAL A 242 8.77 37.16 10.56
C VAL A 242 8.10 35.86 11.02
N GLY A 243 6.87 35.62 10.58
CA GLY A 243 6.06 34.49 11.04
C GLY A 243 6.71 33.15 10.72
N THR A 244 7.02 32.39 11.77
CA THR A 244 7.65 31.07 11.72
C THR A 244 6.64 29.99 11.35
N ALA A 245 7.00 29.15 10.39
CA ALA A 245 6.33 27.91 10.01
C ALA A 245 6.62 26.78 11.03
N ASP A 246 6.14 26.94 12.26
CA ASP A 246 6.46 26.11 13.45
C ASP A 246 5.66 24.79 13.55
N GLY A 247 5.20 24.19 12.44
CA GLY A 247 4.23 23.07 12.50
C GLY A 247 4.46 21.87 11.56
N MET A 248 5.54 21.83 10.79
CA MET A 248 5.67 20.86 9.70
C MET A 248 6.18 19.48 10.16
N GLY A 249 7.12 19.41 11.12
CA GLY A 249 7.74 18.16 11.55
C GLY A 249 6.82 17.21 12.31
N SER A 250 5.97 17.71 13.22
CA SER A 250 5.01 16.87 13.95
C SER A 250 3.92 16.30 13.03
N LYS A 251 3.51 17.08 12.01
CA LYS A 251 2.49 16.70 11.03
C LYS A 251 2.98 15.56 10.13
N GLN A 252 4.23 15.61 9.67
CA GLN A 252 4.83 14.56 8.83
C GLN A 252 4.91 13.22 9.56
N LYS A 253 5.28 13.23 10.84
CA LYS A 253 5.31 12.01 11.66
C LYS A 253 3.92 11.41 11.83
N GLU A 254 2.93 12.24 12.12
CA GLU A 254 1.54 11.82 12.25
C GLU A 254 0.99 11.27 10.92
N GLU A 255 1.27 11.94 9.80
CA GLU A 255 0.89 11.49 8.46
C GLU A 255 1.52 10.16 8.10
N PHE A 256 2.81 9.97 8.42
CA PHE A 256 3.48 8.69 8.23
C PHE A 256 2.82 7.58 9.06
N LEU A 257 2.67 7.78 10.37
CA LEU A 257 2.09 6.79 11.28
C LEU A 257 0.66 6.42 10.86
N LYS A 258 -0.15 7.42 10.50
CA LYS A 258 -1.49 7.22 9.94
C LYS A 258 -1.46 6.43 8.64
N ALA A 259 -0.54 6.74 7.73
CA ALA A 259 -0.41 6.02 6.46
C ALA A 259 -0.01 4.55 6.69
N VAL A 260 0.87 4.25 7.65
CA VAL A 260 1.25 2.87 7.95
C VAL A 260 0.32 2.14 8.92
N GLY A 261 -0.74 2.80 9.41
CA GLY A 261 -1.76 2.21 10.29
C GLY A 261 -1.34 2.04 11.75
N ILE A 262 -0.33 2.77 12.21
CA ILE A 262 0.13 2.78 13.61
C ILE A 262 -0.57 3.92 14.33
N LYS A 263 -1.33 3.60 15.39
CA LYS A 263 -2.01 4.57 16.27
C LYS A 263 -1.09 5.09 17.37
#